data_AF-R1GYN2-F1
#
_entry.id   AF-R1GYN2-F1
#
_cell.length_a   1.000
_cell.length_b   1.000
_cell.length_c   1.000
_cell.angle_alpha   90.00
_cell.angle_beta   90.00
_cell.angle_gamma   90.00
#
_symmetry.space_group_name_H-M   'P 1'
#
loop_
_entity.id
_entity.type
_entity.pdbx_description
1 polymer ?
#
loop_
_entity_poly.entity_id
_entity_poly.type
_entity_poly.pdbx_seq_one_letter_code
_entity_poly.pdbx_strand_id
1 'polypeptide(L)'
;MSLVKLQLNDFRNIQQASLQLSPGLNILVGNNGSGKTSVLEAIHYLGLGRSFRTHLTGRVVRQGEKGFVLFAQCELEGRTVPIGLAKEKNGDTQLKIAGAQAQRLADLAELLPVQLIHPDGFDLLTGGPQPRRAWLDWGVFHQQPGFFSLWGRVRRLLKQRNALLRSATQYRQLAFWDQELARLGDELAGFRASYCQAITPLIQEMTADFLPEFDISLGFYRGWEKDTPLGELLEAGFERDQNLGYTGVGPQKADVRLKANGVPAQDILSRGQLKLLVCAMRLAQGLYLNQHSSRGCIFLIDDFASELDIDKRRLLAARLKQCATQVFITAIDTSQLADMMDANDCKLFHVEQGKISETLEKAESKL
;
A
#
# COMPACT_ATOMS: atom_id res chain seq x y z
N MET A 1 1.19 13.04 -11.71
CA MET A 1 0.35 11.88 -12.08
C MET A 1 -0.96 11.98 -11.34
N SER A 2 -2.08 11.81 -12.03
CA SER A 2 -3.43 11.84 -11.45
C SER A 2 -4.35 10.90 -12.23
N LEU A 3 -5.39 10.38 -11.58
CA LEU A 3 -6.51 9.71 -12.26
C LEU A 3 -7.45 10.77 -12.81
N VAL A 4 -7.69 10.75 -14.12
CA VAL A 4 -8.63 11.65 -14.80
C VAL A 4 -10.03 11.05 -14.83
N LYS A 5 -10.11 9.73 -15.04
CA LYS A 5 -11.38 9.01 -15.15
C LYS A 5 -11.27 7.65 -14.48
N LEU A 6 -12.35 7.22 -13.85
CA LEU A 6 -12.52 5.88 -13.29
C LEU A 6 -13.84 5.27 -13.77
N GLN A 7 -13.80 4.03 -14.24
CA GLN A 7 -14.98 3.25 -14.62
C GLN A 7 -14.95 1.90 -13.92
N LEU A 8 -16.12 1.50 -13.42
CA LEU A 8 -16.32 0.25 -12.70
C LEU A 8 -17.50 -0.48 -13.32
N ASN A 9 -17.36 -1.79 -13.54
CA ASN A 9 -18.46 -2.69 -13.88
C ASN A 9 -18.42 -3.91 -12.95
N ASP A 10 -19.56 -4.22 -12.35
CA ASP A 10 -19.82 -5.39 -11.50
C ASP A 10 -18.85 -5.58 -10.32
N PHE A 11 -18.47 -4.47 -9.68
CA PHE A 11 -17.54 -4.43 -8.57
C PHE A 11 -18.27 -4.16 -7.25
N ARG A 12 -18.20 -5.10 -6.30
CA ARG A 12 -18.91 -5.05 -5.00
C ARG A 12 -20.41 -4.81 -5.20
N ASN A 13 -20.92 -3.72 -4.66
CA ASN A 13 -22.32 -3.30 -4.79
C ASN A 13 -22.55 -2.35 -5.98
N ILE A 14 -21.51 -2.04 -6.78
CA ILE A 14 -21.57 -1.14 -7.92
C ILE A 14 -21.76 -1.97 -9.19
N GLN A 15 -22.92 -1.81 -9.84
CA GLN A 15 -23.18 -2.44 -11.15
C GLN A 15 -22.40 -1.75 -12.26
N GLN A 16 -22.53 -0.42 -12.37
CA GLN A 16 -21.82 0.39 -13.34
C GLN A 16 -21.60 1.79 -12.76
N ALA A 17 -20.40 2.34 -12.95
CA ALA A 17 -20.10 3.72 -12.62
C ALA A 17 -19.04 4.31 -13.56
N SER A 18 -19.12 5.62 -13.80
CA SER A 18 -18.13 6.38 -14.57
C SER A 18 -17.94 7.75 -13.93
N LEU A 19 -16.79 7.98 -13.32
CA LEU A 19 -16.46 9.21 -12.61
C LEU A 19 -15.41 10.00 -13.39
N GLN A 20 -15.63 11.31 -13.55
CA GLN A 20 -14.62 12.27 -14.01
C GLN A 20 -14.02 12.93 -12.78
N LEU A 21 -12.72 12.75 -12.57
CA LEU A 21 -12.06 12.99 -11.29
C LEU A 21 -11.35 14.35 -11.28
N SER A 22 -11.24 14.95 -10.10
CA SER A 22 -10.42 16.13 -9.88
C SER A 22 -8.95 15.71 -9.77
N PRO A 23 -7.99 16.48 -10.32
CA PRO A 23 -6.57 16.24 -10.06
C PRO A 23 -6.19 16.45 -8.59
N GLY A 24 -6.97 17.22 -7.83
CA GLY A 24 -6.77 17.43 -6.40
C GLY A 24 -7.60 16.49 -5.52
N LEU A 25 -8.64 17.02 -4.89
CA LEU A 25 -9.48 16.33 -3.92
C LEU A 25 -10.74 15.74 -4.56
N ASN A 26 -11.03 14.48 -4.23
CA ASN A 26 -12.22 13.75 -4.64
C ASN A 26 -12.91 13.22 -3.39
N ILE A 27 -14.11 13.73 -3.10
CA ILE A 27 -14.86 13.39 -1.88
C ILE A 27 -16.02 12.48 -2.25
N LEU A 28 -16.12 11.34 -1.57
CA LEU A 28 -17.22 10.39 -1.68
C LEU A 28 -18.06 10.49 -0.41
N VAL A 29 -19.31 10.95 -0.53
CA VAL A 29 -20.24 11.17 0.60
C VAL A 29 -21.46 10.29 0.47
N GLY A 30 -21.97 9.80 1.60
CA GLY A 30 -23.18 8.99 1.66
C GLY A 30 -23.21 8.10 2.90
N ASN A 31 -24.33 7.42 3.11
CA ASN A 31 -24.53 6.57 4.29
C ASN A 31 -23.56 5.37 4.34
N ASN A 32 -23.43 4.77 5.52
CA ASN A 32 -22.66 3.54 5.68
C ASN A 32 -23.21 2.41 4.80
N GLY A 33 -22.32 1.64 4.17
CA GLY A 33 -22.71 0.59 3.24
C GLY A 33 -23.17 1.07 1.86
N SER A 34 -23.15 2.38 1.56
CA SER A 34 -23.61 2.89 0.26
C SER A 34 -22.69 2.54 -0.92
N GLY A 35 -21.41 2.25 -0.68
CA GLY A 35 -20.43 1.91 -1.72
C GLY A 35 -19.22 2.84 -1.80
N LYS A 36 -19.08 3.85 -0.92
CA LYS A 36 -17.93 4.78 -0.88
C LYS A 36 -16.59 4.05 -0.86
N THR A 37 -16.41 3.16 0.12
CA THR A 37 -15.22 2.30 0.25
C THR A 37 -15.01 1.41 -0.98
N SER A 38 -16.07 0.98 -1.67
CA SER A 38 -15.94 0.18 -2.91
C SER A 38 -15.25 0.96 -4.03
N VAL A 39 -15.43 2.29 -4.09
CA VAL A 39 -14.73 3.15 -5.06
C VAL A 39 -13.24 3.25 -4.72
N LEU A 40 -12.89 3.49 -3.45
CA LEU A 40 -11.48 3.47 -3.01
C LEU A 40 -10.85 2.09 -3.26
N GLU A 41 -11.59 1.02 -2.97
CA GLU A 41 -11.15 -0.35 -3.21
C GLU A 41 -10.87 -0.63 -4.68
N ALA A 42 -11.66 -0.08 -5.61
CA ALA A 42 -11.39 -0.20 -7.04
C ALA A 42 -10.08 0.50 -7.46
N ILE A 43 -9.82 1.71 -6.95
CA ILE A 43 -8.56 2.43 -7.21
C ILE A 43 -7.38 1.65 -6.65
N HIS A 44 -7.49 1.17 -5.41
CA HIS A 44 -6.48 0.32 -4.79
C HIS A 44 -6.27 -0.99 -5.58
N TYR A 45 -7.33 -1.59 -6.11
CA TYR A 45 -7.24 -2.81 -6.92
C TYR A 45 -6.48 -2.56 -8.23
N LEU A 46 -6.68 -1.41 -8.89
CA LEU A 46 -5.90 -1.02 -10.06
C LEU A 46 -4.41 -0.84 -9.73
N GLY A 47 -4.08 -0.23 -8.58
CA GLY A 47 -2.70 0.04 -8.18
C GLY A 47 -1.96 -1.15 -7.54
N LEU A 48 -2.66 -2.10 -6.92
CA LEU A 48 -2.01 -3.21 -6.20
C LEU A 48 -2.48 -4.61 -6.64
N GLY A 49 -3.44 -4.70 -7.55
CA GLY A 49 -3.97 -5.97 -8.07
C GLY A 49 -4.76 -6.81 -7.06
N ARG A 50 -5.11 -6.22 -5.90
CA ARG A 50 -5.82 -6.90 -4.82
C ARG A 50 -6.69 -5.93 -4.02
N SER A 51 -7.70 -6.50 -3.37
CA SER A 51 -8.53 -5.80 -2.39
C SER A 51 -7.76 -5.63 -1.08
N PHE A 52 -7.94 -4.49 -0.43
CA PHE A 52 -7.45 -4.26 0.93
C PHE A 52 -8.38 -4.84 2.02
N ARG A 53 -9.61 -5.22 1.66
CA ARG A 53 -10.63 -5.77 2.58
C ARG A 53 -10.68 -7.30 2.59
N THR A 54 -10.31 -7.95 1.48
CA THR A 54 -10.42 -9.40 1.36
C THR A 54 -9.47 -10.00 0.33
N HIS A 55 -8.97 -11.20 0.60
CA HIS A 55 -8.20 -11.98 -0.37
C HIS A 55 -9.08 -12.80 -1.33
N LEU A 56 -10.39 -12.88 -1.08
CA LEU A 56 -11.30 -13.71 -1.84
C LEU A 56 -11.90 -12.94 -3.02
N THR A 57 -11.44 -13.23 -4.24
CA THR A 57 -11.94 -12.60 -5.48
C THR A 57 -13.47 -12.65 -5.59
N GLY A 58 -14.08 -13.79 -5.23
CA GLY A 58 -15.54 -13.95 -5.29
C GLY A 58 -16.33 -13.00 -4.40
N ARG A 59 -15.72 -12.43 -3.35
CA ARG A 59 -16.34 -11.40 -2.49
C ARG A 59 -16.21 -9.97 -3.07
N VAL A 60 -15.33 -9.79 -4.04
CA VAL A 60 -15.11 -8.51 -4.74
C VAL A 60 -16.04 -8.40 -5.95
N VAL A 61 -16.28 -9.51 -6.65
CA VAL A 61 -17.25 -9.58 -7.75
C VAL A 61 -18.67 -9.34 -7.23
N ARG A 62 -19.47 -8.55 -7.96
CA ARG A 62 -20.88 -8.34 -7.65
C ARG A 62 -21.66 -9.66 -7.60
N GLN A 63 -22.66 -9.73 -6.72
CA GLN A 63 -23.47 -10.93 -6.57
C GLN A 63 -24.21 -11.26 -7.88
N GLY A 64 -24.21 -12.54 -8.27
CA GLY A 64 -24.79 -13.01 -9.53
C GLY A 64 -23.84 -12.97 -10.73
N GLU A 65 -22.76 -12.18 -10.66
CA GLU A 65 -21.88 -11.96 -11.82
C GLU A 65 -20.67 -12.90 -11.86
N LYS A 66 -20.08 -13.07 -13.04
CA LYS A 66 -18.92 -13.96 -13.25
C LYS A 66 -17.57 -13.30 -13.00
N GLY A 67 -17.51 -11.98 -13.10
CA GLY A 67 -16.29 -11.19 -12.94
C GLY A 67 -16.60 -9.70 -12.81
N PHE A 68 -15.55 -8.89 -12.76
CA PHE A 68 -15.65 -7.43 -12.75
C PHE A 68 -14.63 -6.82 -13.71
N VAL A 69 -14.88 -5.57 -14.12
CA VAL A 69 -13.95 -4.78 -14.94
C VAL A 69 -13.74 -3.43 -14.30
N LEU A 70 -12.46 -3.06 -14.14
CA LEU A 70 -12.01 -1.75 -13.71
C LEU A 70 -11.23 -1.10 -14.85
N PHE A 71 -11.50 0.16 -15.11
CA PHE A 71 -10.80 0.95 -16.10
C PHE A 71 -10.50 2.33 -15.55
N ALA A 72 -9.32 2.85 -15.85
CA ALA A 72 -8.97 4.22 -15.51
C ALA A 72 -8.18 4.89 -16.63
N GLN A 73 -8.25 6.22 -16.66
CA GLN A 73 -7.34 7.06 -17.44
C GLN A 73 -6.44 7.80 -16.47
N CYS A 74 -5.13 7.62 -16.62
CA CYS A 74 -4.12 8.26 -15.79
C CYS A 74 -3.41 9.35 -16.60
N GLU A 75 -3.20 10.51 -16.02
CA GLU A 75 -2.33 11.54 -16.58
C GLU A 75 -0.88 11.27 -16.16
N LEU A 76 -0.02 11.05 -17.14
CA LEU A 76 1.41 10.72 -16.98
C LEU A 76 2.21 11.62 -17.92
N GLU A 77 3.05 12.51 -17.35
CA GLU A 77 3.96 13.36 -18.13
C GLU A 77 3.23 14.12 -19.27
N GLY A 78 2.03 14.65 -18.99
CA GLY A 78 1.19 15.38 -19.94
C GLY A 78 0.44 14.50 -20.95
N ARG A 79 0.46 13.17 -20.79
CA ARG A 79 -0.28 12.22 -21.64
C ARG A 79 -1.31 11.45 -20.85
N THR A 80 -2.46 11.21 -21.47
CA THR A 80 -3.49 10.32 -20.90
C THR A 80 -3.22 8.88 -21.29
N VAL A 81 -2.93 8.03 -20.30
CA VAL A 81 -2.67 6.60 -20.47
C VAL A 81 -3.86 5.80 -19.93
N PRO A 82 -4.58 5.04 -20.77
CA PRO A 82 -5.63 4.15 -20.30
C PRO A 82 -5.03 2.89 -19.66
N ILE A 83 -5.56 2.51 -18.51
CA ILE A 83 -5.26 1.26 -17.81
C ILE A 83 -6.54 0.48 -17.53
N GLY A 84 -6.48 -0.83 -17.57
CA GLY A 84 -7.63 -1.70 -17.34
C GLY A 84 -7.26 -3.02 -16.69
N LEU A 85 -8.15 -3.50 -15.84
CA LEU A 85 -8.07 -4.79 -15.17
C LEU A 85 -9.44 -5.45 -15.21
N ALA A 86 -9.51 -6.65 -15.78
CA ALA A 86 -10.66 -7.52 -15.68
C ALA A 86 -10.29 -8.76 -14.87
N LYS A 87 -11.20 -9.21 -14.01
CA LYS A 87 -10.98 -10.40 -13.19
C LYS A 87 -12.23 -11.23 -13.05
N GLU A 88 -12.08 -12.53 -13.28
CA GLU A 88 -13.14 -13.52 -13.18
C GLU A 88 -13.05 -14.32 -11.87
N LYS A 89 -14.18 -14.94 -11.47
CA LYS A 89 -14.25 -15.80 -10.28
C LYS A 89 -13.40 -17.07 -10.40
N ASN A 90 -13.14 -17.55 -11.61
CA ASN A 90 -12.25 -18.68 -11.89
C ASN A 90 -10.76 -18.34 -11.63
N GLY A 91 -10.42 -17.07 -11.42
CA GLY A 91 -9.06 -16.57 -11.17
C GLY A 91 -8.42 -15.87 -12.37
N ASP A 92 -9.02 -15.97 -13.57
CA ASP A 92 -8.50 -15.35 -14.77
C ASP A 92 -8.43 -13.84 -14.60
N THR A 93 -7.29 -13.28 -14.96
CA THR A 93 -7.01 -11.84 -14.82
C THR A 93 -6.46 -11.34 -16.16
N GLN A 94 -7.11 -10.33 -16.73
CA GLN A 94 -6.68 -9.67 -17.96
C GLN A 94 -6.29 -8.24 -17.64
N LEU A 95 -5.13 -7.80 -18.13
CA LEU A 95 -4.58 -6.49 -17.87
C LEU A 95 -4.36 -5.76 -19.20
N LYS A 96 -4.68 -4.47 -19.24
CA LYS A 96 -4.41 -3.61 -20.40
C LYS A 96 -3.75 -2.31 -19.97
N ILE A 97 -2.71 -1.91 -20.68
CA ILE A 97 -2.01 -0.63 -20.50
C ILE A 97 -1.84 -0.01 -21.88
N ALA A 98 -2.25 1.25 -22.06
CA ALA A 98 -2.20 1.95 -23.35
C ALA A 98 -2.83 1.15 -24.52
N GLY A 99 -3.86 0.34 -24.23
CA GLY A 99 -4.54 -0.53 -25.19
C GLY A 99 -3.87 -1.88 -25.46
N ALA A 100 -2.61 -2.07 -25.05
CA ALA A 100 -1.89 -3.34 -25.17
C ALA A 100 -2.16 -4.27 -23.97
N GLN A 101 -2.14 -5.59 -24.22
CA GLN A 101 -2.20 -6.60 -23.15
C GLN A 101 -0.93 -6.51 -22.28
N ALA A 102 -1.09 -6.31 -20.98
CA ALA A 102 0.00 -6.33 -20.01
C ALA A 102 0.12 -7.72 -19.38
N GLN A 103 1.35 -8.15 -19.08
CA GLN A 103 1.58 -9.51 -18.58
C GLN A 103 1.60 -9.60 -17.06
N ARG A 104 1.93 -8.50 -16.35
CA ARG A 104 2.13 -8.54 -14.90
C ARG A 104 1.37 -7.41 -14.21
N LEU A 105 0.76 -7.73 -13.06
CA LEU A 105 0.17 -6.72 -12.18
C LEU A 105 1.17 -5.66 -11.71
N ALA A 106 2.45 -6.03 -11.62
CA ALA A 106 3.52 -5.08 -11.29
C ALA A 106 3.64 -3.94 -12.32
N ASP A 107 3.34 -4.21 -13.59
CA ASP A 107 3.39 -3.18 -14.64
C ASP A 107 2.30 -2.11 -14.41
N LEU A 108 1.12 -2.51 -13.90
CA LEU A 108 0.07 -1.58 -13.47
C LEU A 108 0.44 -0.85 -12.17
N ALA A 109 0.95 -1.58 -11.19
CA ALA A 109 1.34 -1.02 -9.90
C ALA A 109 2.42 0.06 -10.05
N GLU A 110 3.34 -0.13 -10.99
CA GLU A 110 4.37 0.84 -11.31
C GLU A 110 3.79 2.18 -11.82
N LEU A 111 2.67 2.13 -12.56
CA LEU A 111 1.98 3.29 -13.12
C LEU A 111 1.00 3.96 -12.16
N LEU A 112 0.62 3.31 -11.06
CA LEU A 112 -0.36 3.85 -10.13
C LEU A 112 0.08 3.63 -8.67
N PRO A 113 1.06 4.42 -8.17
CA PRO A 113 1.44 4.39 -6.78
C PRO A 113 0.27 4.86 -5.91
N VAL A 114 -0.24 3.98 -5.06
CA VAL A 114 -1.39 4.23 -4.19
C VAL A 114 -1.02 3.98 -2.74
N GLN A 115 -1.34 4.94 -1.89
CA GLN A 115 -1.28 4.81 -0.43
C GLN A 115 -2.68 4.80 0.16
N LEU A 116 -2.93 3.84 1.05
CA LEU A 116 -4.19 3.67 1.74
C LEU A 116 -4.03 4.02 3.22
N ILE A 117 -4.89 4.91 3.69
CA ILE A 117 -5.12 5.22 5.09
C ILE A 117 -6.53 4.73 5.41
N HIS A 118 -6.61 3.71 6.27
CA HIS A 118 -7.83 2.98 6.58
C HIS A 118 -7.90 2.75 8.11
N PRO A 119 -9.08 2.63 8.73
CA PRO A 119 -9.20 2.53 10.19
C PRO A 119 -8.50 1.28 10.75
N ASP A 120 -8.51 0.16 10.01
CA ASP A 120 -7.79 -1.07 10.35
C ASP A 120 -6.30 -1.05 9.95
N GLY A 121 -5.79 0.08 9.46
CA GLY A 121 -4.40 0.21 9.01
C GLY A 121 -3.35 0.05 10.11
N PHE A 122 -3.74 0.16 11.39
CA PHE A 122 -2.84 0.00 12.54
C PHE A 122 -2.28 -1.42 12.71
N ASP A 123 -2.85 -2.42 12.01
CA ASP A 123 -2.26 -3.75 11.85
C ASP A 123 -0.85 -3.72 11.26
N LEU A 124 -0.48 -2.63 10.57
CA LEU A 124 0.91 -2.36 10.20
C LEU A 124 1.85 -2.41 11.41
N LEU A 125 1.41 -1.95 12.57
CA LEU A 125 2.23 -1.85 13.78
C LEU A 125 1.98 -3.00 14.75
N THR A 126 0.71 -3.38 14.96
CA THR A 126 0.32 -4.42 15.93
C THR A 126 0.43 -5.84 15.38
N GLY A 127 0.45 -6.00 14.06
CA GLY A 127 0.60 -7.28 13.41
C GLY A 127 2.03 -7.84 13.50
N GLY A 128 2.21 -9.05 12.96
CA GLY A 128 3.54 -9.62 12.80
C GLY A 128 4.43 -8.82 11.82
N PRO A 129 5.64 -9.29 11.54
CA PRO A 129 6.58 -8.62 10.63
C PRO A 129 6.10 -8.45 9.16
N GLN A 130 5.08 -9.19 8.74
CA GLN A 130 4.65 -9.22 7.33
C GLN A 130 4.05 -7.88 6.85
N PRO A 131 3.07 -7.26 7.53
CA PRO A 131 2.61 -5.90 7.21
C PRO A 131 3.74 -4.88 7.09
N ARG A 132 4.70 -4.88 8.02
CA ARG A 132 5.86 -3.96 8.02
C ARG A 132 6.81 -4.18 6.86
N ARG A 133 7.09 -5.45 6.53
CA ARG A 133 7.81 -5.78 5.28
C ARG A 133 7.05 -5.35 4.05
N ALA A 134 5.73 -5.52 3.99
CA ALA A 134 4.93 -5.12 2.85
C ALA A 134 4.92 -3.59 2.66
N TRP A 135 4.89 -2.84 3.76
CA TRP A 135 5.10 -1.38 3.75
C TRP A 135 6.48 -1.03 3.20
N LEU A 136 7.54 -1.67 3.70
CA LEU A 136 8.91 -1.44 3.24
C LEU A 136 9.08 -1.79 1.75
N ASP A 137 8.62 -2.97 1.34
CA ASP A 137 8.71 -3.48 -0.03
C ASP A 137 7.96 -2.58 -1.02
N TRP A 138 6.84 -1.96 -0.63
CA TRP A 138 6.16 -0.96 -1.46
C TRP A 138 7.06 0.23 -1.76
N GLY A 139 7.75 0.74 -0.74
CA GLY A 139 8.66 1.87 -0.88
C GLY A 139 9.85 1.57 -1.77
N VAL A 140 10.49 0.42 -1.52
CA VAL A 140 11.63 -0.03 -2.33
C VAL A 140 11.19 -0.29 -3.79
N PHE A 141 10.00 -0.86 -4.00
CA PHE A 141 9.47 -1.13 -5.35
C PHE A 141 9.37 0.13 -6.20
N HIS A 142 8.92 1.24 -5.63
CA HIS A 142 8.78 2.50 -6.38
C HIS A 142 10.09 3.29 -6.47
N GLN A 143 11.05 3.05 -5.58
CA GLN A 143 12.34 3.76 -5.58
C GLN A 143 13.41 3.06 -6.42
N GLN A 144 13.49 1.73 -6.37
CA GLN A 144 14.62 0.95 -6.89
C GLN A 144 14.21 0.12 -8.12
N PRO A 145 14.62 0.53 -9.33
CA PRO A 145 14.49 -0.29 -10.51
C PRO A 145 15.09 -1.68 -10.29
N GLY A 146 14.39 -2.73 -10.69
CA GLY A 146 14.87 -4.11 -10.55
C GLY A 146 14.53 -4.79 -9.22
N PHE A 147 14.08 -4.04 -8.19
CA PHE A 147 13.64 -4.64 -6.91
C PHE A 147 12.62 -5.76 -7.11
N PHE A 148 11.61 -5.55 -7.97
CA PHE A 148 10.57 -6.55 -8.21
C PHE A 148 11.11 -7.86 -8.78
N SER A 149 12.07 -7.76 -9.71
CA SER A 149 12.73 -8.93 -10.30
C SER A 149 13.54 -9.69 -9.26
N LEU A 150 14.36 -8.98 -8.48
CA LEU A 150 15.15 -9.53 -7.39
C LEU A 150 14.27 -10.20 -6.32
N TRP A 151 13.25 -9.49 -5.84
CA TRP A 151 12.26 -9.99 -4.89
C TRP A 151 11.57 -11.26 -5.39
N GLY A 152 11.17 -11.29 -6.66
CA GLY A 152 10.56 -12.46 -7.30
C GLY A 152 11.51 -13.67 -7.35
N ARG A 153 12.79 -13.45 -7.66
CA ARG A 153 13.84 -14.49 -7.65
C ARG A 153 14.06 -15.04 -6.25
N VAL A 154 14.23 -14.18 -5.24
CA VAL A 154 14.41 -14.60 -3.83
C VAL A 154 13.21 -15.42 -3.35
N ARG A 155 11.97 -14.97 -3.64
CA ARG A 155 10.76 -15.71 -3.27
C ARG A 155 10.69 -17.09 -3.93
N ARG A 156 11.12 -17.20 -5.19
CA ARG A 156 11.18 -18.47 -5.92
C ARG A 156 12.22 -19.42 -5.33
N LEU A 157 13.42 -18.92 -5.04
CA LEU A 157 14.49 -19.69 -4.39
C LEU A 157 14.05 -20.20 -3.02
N LEU A 158 13.44 -19.36 -2.18
CA LEU A 158 12.90 -19.79 -0.89
C LEU A 158 11.84 -20.88 -1.03
N LYS A 159 10.97 -20.79 -2.04
CA LYS A 159 9.97 -21.83 -2.32
C LYS A 159 10.64 -23.15 -2.73
N GLN A 160 11.64 -23.09 -3.62
CA GLN A 160 12.39 -24.27 -4.08
C GLN A 160 13.19 -24.90 -2.94
N ARG A 161 13.89 -24.09 -2.15
CA ARG A 161 14.60 -24.51 -0.94
C ARG A 161 13.66 -25.20 0.04
N ASN A 162 12.52 -24.58 0.37
CA ASN A 162 11.54 -25.18 1.29
C ASN A 162 10.94 -26.49 0.78
N ALA A 163 10.80 -26.65 -0.53
CA ALA A 163 10.39 -27.93 -1.12
C ALA A 163 11.50 -28.99 -0.97
N LEU A 164 12.75 -28.62 -1.26
CA LEU A 164 13.92 -29.49 -1.13
C LEU A 164 14.18 -29.93 0.31
N LEU A 165 14.03 -29.03 1.29
CA LEU A 165 14.20 -29.32 2.73
C LEU A 165 13.40 -30.55 3.19
N ARG A 166 12.23 -30.81 2.60
CA ARG A 166 11.35 -31.92 2.99
C ARG A 166 11.87 -33.30 2.55
N SER A 167 12.82 -33.33 1.63
CA SER A 167 13.31 -34.57 0.99
C SER A 167 14.83 -34.72 1.00
N ALA A 168 15.56 -33.62 1.23
CA ALA A 168 17.00 -33.65 1.35
C ALA A 168 17.40 -34.50 2.56
N THR A 169 18.48 -35.26 2.44
CA THR A 169 19.08 -36.05 3.52
C THR A 169 20.41 -35.47 3.97
N GLN A 170 21.04 -34.63 3.14
CA GLN A 170 22.35 -34.04 3.39
C GLN A 170 22.40 -32.60 2.86
N TYR A 171 23.11 -31.72 3.57
CA TYR A 171 23.23 -30.30 3.23
C TYR A 171 23.74 -30.04 1.81
N ARG A 172 24.64 -30.89 1.28
CA ARG A 172 25.19 -30.75 -0.08
C ARG A 172 24.13 -30.63 -1.19
N GLN A 173 22.92 -31.13 -0.95
CA GLN A 173 21.79 -31.02 -1.90
C GLN A 173 21.19 -29.61 -1.94
N LEU A 174 21.35 -28.82 -0.88
CA LEU A 174 20.91 -27.43 -0.77
C LEU A 174 22.02 -26.40 -1.01
N ALA A 175 23.29 -26.77 -0.82
CA ALA A 175 24.43 -25.84 -0.84
C ALA A 175 24.43 -24.85 -2.01
N PHE A 176 24.16 -25.31 -3.24
CA PHE A 176 24.07 -24.43 -4.42
C PHE A 176 22.92 -23.40 -4.31
N TRP A 177 21.76 -23.83 -3.85
CA TRP A 177 20.59 -22.97 -3.66
C TRP A 177 20.82 -21.97 -2.53
N ASP A 178 21.52 -22.39 -1.47
CA ASP A 178 21.81 -21.57 -0.30
C ASP A 178 22.84 -20.47 -0.63
N GLN A 179 23.83 -20.76 -1.49
CA GLN A 179 24.76 -19.74 -2.00
C GLN A 179 24.04 -18.66 -2.83
N GLU A 180 23.17 -19.06 -3.77
CA GLU A 180 22.43 -18.09 -4.58
C GLU A 180 21.38 -17.33 -3.75
N LEU A 181 20.74 -17.99 -2.78
CA LEU A 181 19.83 -17.34 -1.83
C LEU A 181 20.57 -16.34 -0.93
N ALA A 182 21.78 -16.67 -0.46
CA ALA A 182 22.61 -15.76 0.32
C ALA A 182 22.94 -14.50 -0.49
N ARG A 183 23.47 -14.68 -1.71
CA ARG A 183 23.85 -13.58 -2.61
C ARG A 183 22.68 -12.64 -2.92
N LEU A 184 21.56 -13.19 -3.41
CA LEU A 184 20.37 -12.37 -3.72
C LEU A 184 19.69 -11.83 -2.46
N GLY A 185 19.82 -12.54 -1.34
CA GLY A 185 19.27 -12.13 -0.06
C GLY A 185 19.97 -10.90 0.52
N ASP A 186 21.30 -10.87 0.45
CA ASP A 186 22.10 -9.70 0.82
C ASP A 186 21.78 -8.48 -0.07
N GLU A 187 21.66 -8.69 -1.39
CA GLU A 187 21.25 -7.63 -2.32
C GLU A 187 19.87 -7.05 -1.96
N LEU A 188 18.90 -7.93 -1.69
CA LEU A 188 17.54 -7.52 -1.30
C LEU A 188 17.52 -6.78 0.05
N ALA A 189 18.33 -7.24 1.01
CA ALA A 189 18.49 -6.57 2.30
C ALA A 189 19.16 -5.20 2.15
N GLY A 190 20.11 -5.06 1.22
CA GLY A 190 20.74 -3.78 0.87
C GLY A 190 19.73 -2.74 0.39
N PHE A 191 18.87 -3.09 -0.57
CA PHE A 191 17.82 -2.18 -1.05
C PHE A 191 16.85 -1.76 0.06
N ARG A 192 16.44 -2.72 0.90
CA ARG A 192 15.57 -2.47 2.06
C ARG A 192 16.21 -1.56 3.11
N ALA A 193 17.48 -1.79 3.43
CA ALA A 193 18.24 -0.97 4.38
C ALA A 193 18.39 0.46 3.86
N SER A 194 18.77 0.61 2.58
CA SER A 194 18.94 1.91 1.94
C SER A 194 17.64 2.72 1.92
N TYR A 195 16.52 2.10 1.56
CA TYR A 195 15.22 2.77 1.60
C TYR A 195 14.83 3.15 3.02
N CYS A 196 14.97 2.22 3.98
CA CYS A 196 14.63 2.47 5.38
C CYS A 196 15.42 3.66 5.94
N GLN A 197 16.72 3.74 5.65
CA GLN A 197 17.55 4.88 6.03
C GLN A 197 17.09 6.19 5.38
N ALA A 198 16.74 6.16 4.09
CA ALA A 198 16.33 7.35 3.34
C ALA A 198 14.98 7.92 3.79
N ILE A 199 14.03 7.07 4.20
CA ILE A 199 12.70 7.52 4.64
C ILE A 199 12.65 7.94 6.11
N THR A 200 13.59 7.48 6.95
CA THR A 200 13.62 7.80 8.39
C THR A 200 13.44 9.29 8.70
N PRO A 201 14.16 10.23 8.05
CA PRO A 201 14.01 11.66 8.36
C PRO A 201 12.60 12.18 8.12
N LEU A 202 11.94 11.75 7.03
CA LEU A 202 10.57 12.16 6.73
C LEU A 202 9.56 11.57 7.72
N ILE A 203 9.78 10.33 8.17
CA ILE A 203 8.94 9.74 9.22
C ILE A 203 9.09 10.53 10.51
N GLN A 204 10.33 10.86 10.90
CA GLN A 204 10.59 11.65 12.11
C GLN A 204 9.93 13.03 12.04
N GLU A 205 10.07 13.72 10.91
CA GLU A 205 9.39 15.01 10.66
C GLU A 205 7.87 14.88 10.78
N MET A 206 7.25 13.92 10.09
CA MET A 206 5.80 13.72 10.14
C MET A 206 5.34 13.36 11.54
N THR A 207 6.08 12.51 12.26
CA THR A 207 5.72 12.11 13.62
C THR A 207 5.91 13.23 14.62
N ALA A 208 6.83 14.16 14.41
CA ALA A 208 6.98 15.33 15.29
C ALA A 208 5.71 16.22 15.27
N ASP A 209 4.99 16.26 14.14
CA ASP A 209 3.72 16.99 14.08
C ASP A 209 2.54 16.18 14.67
N PHE A 210 2.46 14.90 14.31
CA PHE A 210 1.31 14.06 14.70
C PHE A 210 1.41 13.57 16.15
N LEU A 211 2.62 13.39 16.67
CA LEU A 211 2.94 12.78 17.95
C LEU A 211 4.12 13.53 18.64
N PRO A 212 4.01 14.86 18.85
CA PRO A 212 5.09 15.70 19.39
C PRO A 212 5.60 15.26 20.77
N GLU A 213 4.78 14.50 21.51
CA GLU A 213 5.11 13.99 22.84
C GLU A 213 6.02 12.74 22.82
N PHE A 214 6.34 12.19 21.65
CA PHE A 214 7.18 10.99 21.51
C PHE A 214 8.37 11.20 20.57
N ASP A 215 9.53 10.69 20.98
CA ASP A 215 10.68 10.49 20.09
C ASP A 215 10.52 9.18 19.33
N ILE A 216 10.14 9.27 18.05
CA ILE A 216 9.94 8.11 17.17
C ILE A 216 11.24 7.77 16.43
N SER A 217 11.68 6.52 16.55
CA SER A 217 12.82 5.99 15.81
C SER A 217 12.45 4.75 15.00
N LEU A 218 13.12 4.62 13.84
CA LEU A 218 12.94 3.54 12.89
C LEU A 218 14.21 2.69 12.80
N GLY A 219 14.08 1.39 12.99
CA GLY A 219 15.14 0.41 12.81
C GLY A 219 14.82 -0.61 11.74
N PHE A 220 15.84 -1.12 11.06
CA PHE A 220 15.71 -2.22 10.10
C PHE A 220 16.43 -3.48 10.61
N TYR A 221 15.70 -4.59 10.63
CA TYR A 221 16.27 -5.92 10.84
C TYR A 221 16.23 -6.70 9.53
N ARG A 222 17.37 -7.15 9.02
CA ARG A 222 17.44 -7.86 7.73
C ARG A 222 16.82 -9.25 7.74
N GLY A 223 16.63 -9.85 8.92
CA GLY A 223 16.07 -11.19 9.10
C GLY A 223 17.08 -12.25 9.56
N TRP A 224 18.34 -11.85 9.72
CA TRP A 224 19.43 -12.64 10.28
C TRP A 224 20.47 -11.71 10.92
N GLU A 225 21.36 -12.27 11.73
CA GLU A 225 22.41 -11.55 12.43
C GLU A 225 23.36 -10.84 11.44
N LYS A 226 23.91 -9.68 11.84
CA LYS A 226 24.69 -8.82 10.95
C LYS A 226 26.08 -9.38 10.67
N ASP A 227 26.69 -10.01 11.66
CA ASP A 227 28.11 -10.35 11.66
C ASP A 227 28.41 -11.70 11.02
N THR A 228 27.38 -12.50 10.74
CA THR A 228 27.51 -13.82 10.11
C THR A 228 26.90 -13.79 8.69
N PRO A 229 27.63 -14.26 7.66
CA PRO A 229 27.09 -14.41 6.32
C PRO A 229 25.85 -15.32 6.28
N LEU A 230 24.87 -14.98 5.44
CA LEU A 230 23.61 -15.75 5.37
C LEU A 230 23.86 -17.21 4.96
N GLY A 231 24.83 -17.48 4.08
CA GLY A 231 25.19 -18.85 3.66
C GLY A 231 25.58 -19.75 4.82
N GLU A 232 26.44 -19.25 5.73
CA GLU A 232 26.89 -19.99 6.92
C GLU A 232 25.73 -20.28 7.88
N LEU A 233 24.84 -19.32 8.07
CA LEU A 233 23.65 -19.50 8.91
C LEU A 233 22.66 -20.51 8.31
N LEU A 234 22.54 -20.57 6.99
CA LEU A 234 21.70 -21.54 6.29
C LEU A 234 22.28 -22.95 6.39
N GLU A 235 23.60 -23.10 6.30
CA GLU A 235 24.32 -24.36 6.49
C GLU A 235 24.20 -24.88 7.92
N ALA A 236 24.57 -24.06 8.91
CA ALA A 236 24.48 -24.41 10.32
C ALA A 236 23.02 -24.68 10.74
N GLY A 237 22.05 -24.05 10.07
CA GLY A 237 20.62 -24.20 10.32
C GLY A 237 19.96 -25.39 9.61
N PHE A 238 20.69 -26.18 8.81
CA PHE A 238 20.11 -27.20 7.93
C PHE A 238 19.19 -28.20 8.66
N GLU A 239 19.68 -28.87 9.70
CA GLU A 239 18.89 -29.90 10.42
C GLU A 239 17.64 -29.31 11.06
N ARG A 240 17.75 -28.10 11.63
CA ARG A 240 16.62 -27.37 12.22
C ARG A 240 15.58 -27.01 11.15
N ASP A 241 16.01 -26.45 10.03
CA ASP A 241 15.13 -26.06 8.92
C ASP A 241 14.48 -27.27 8.24
N GLN A 242 15.19 -28.40 8.16
CA GLN A 242 14.68 -29.68 7.65
C GLN A 242 13.54 -30.19 8.54
N ASN A 243 13.75 -30.23 9.85
CA ASN A 243 12.73 -30.64 10.83
C ASN A 243 11.49 -29.74 10.81
N LEU A 244 11.67 -28.44 10.60
CA LEU A 244 10.58 -27.47 10.49
C LEU A 244 9.87 -27.50 9.12
N GLY A 245 10.55 -27.99 8.07
CA GLY A 245 10.06 -27.97 6.70
C GLY A 245 10.01 -26.57 6.07
N TYR A 246 10.70 -25.59 6.65
CA TYR A 246 10.82 -24.22 6.12
C TYR A 246 12.12 -23.53 6.56
N THR A 247 12.54 -22.54 5.77
CA THR A 247 13.76 -21.75 6.00
C THR A 247 13.60 -20.76 7.17
N GLY A 248 14.41 -20.94 8.22
CA GLY A 248 14.29 -20.19 9.47
C GLY A 248 14.89 -18.78 9.46
N VAL A 249 15.91 -18.53 8.64
CA VAL A 249 16.64 -17.26 8.56
C VAL A 249 16.64 -16.69 7.14
N GLY A 250 16.80 -15.38 6.98
CA GLY A 250 16.91 -14.75 5.66
C GLY A 250 15.92 -13.60 5.41
N PRO A 251 15.87 -13.05 4.19
CA PRO A 251 15.12 -11.83 3.86
C PRO A 251 13.60 -11.92 4.10
N GLN A 252 13.02 -13.12 4.11
CA GLN A 252 11.63 -13.36 4.46
C GLN A 252 11.32 -13.10 5.94
N LYS A 253 12.35 -13.01 6.79
CA LYS A 253 12.26 -12.67 8.21
C LYS A 253 12.63 -11.22 8.50
N ALA A 254 12.92 -10.42 7.48
CA ALA A 254 13.20 -8.99 7.65
C ALA A 254 12.05 -8.29 8.39
N ASP A 255 12.35 -7.21 9.09
CA ASP A 255 11.36 -6.44 9.82
C ASP A 255 11.77 -4.97 9.93
N VAL A 256 10.77 -4.10 10.03
CA VAL A 256 10.93 -2.71 10.41
C VAL A 256 10.51 -2.59 11.86
N ARG A 257 11.33 -2.00 12.71
CA ARG A 257 11.09 -1.88 14.15
C ARG A 257 10.90 -0.41 14.49
N LEU A 258 9.69 -0.05 14.92
CA LEU A 258 9.40 1.29 15.41
C LEU A 258 9.48 1.32 16.92
N LYS A 259 10.16 2.35 17.43
CA LYS A 259 10.25 2.62 18.85
C LYS A 259 9.76 4.03 19.13
N ALA A 260 9.07 4.20 20.25
CA ALA A 260 8.71 5.49 20.81
C ALA A 260 9.43 5.61 22.16
N ASN A 261 10.23 6.66 22.36
CA ASN A 261 11.06 6.86 23.55
C ASN A 261 11.94 5.63 23.89
N GLY A 262 12.48 4.98 22.85
CA GLY A 262 13.36 3.81 22.98
C GLY A 262 12.67 2.44 23.20
N VAL A 263 11.37 2.43 23.47
CA VAL A 263 10.54 1.22 23.69
C VAL A 263 9.73 0.89 22.43
N PRO A 264 9.41 -0.38 22.10
CA PRO A 264 8.56 -0.69 20.95
C PRO A 264 7.26 0.13 20.96
N ALA A 265 6.95 0.80 19.84
CA ALA A 265 5.87 1.79 19.77
C ALA A 265 4.49 1.20 20.15
N GLN A 266 4.25 -0.07 19.81
CA GLN A 266 3.02 -0.79 20.14
C GLN A 266 2.78 -0.98 21.64
N ASP A 267 3.84 -0.92 22.46
CA ASP A 267 3.76 -1.19 23.90
C ASP A 267 3.38 0.08 24.69
N ILE A 268 3.54 1.27 24.10
CA ILE A 268 3.33 2.56 24.80
C ILE A 268 2.24 3.42 24.16
N LEU A 269 2.11 3.37 22.83
CA LEU A 269 1.17 4.23 22.11
C LEU A 269 -0.25 3.68 22.24
N SER A 270 -1.20 4.57 22.53
CA SER A 270 -2.62 4.23 22.45
C SER A 270 -3.03 3.85 21.03
N ARG A 271 -4.19 3.21 20.86
CA ARG A 271 -4.72 2.85 19.53
C ARG A 271 -4.85 4.06 18.60
N GLY A 272 -5.30 5.21 19.11
CA GLY A 272 -5.38 6.45 18.34
C GLY A 272 -4.01 6.96 17.91
N GLN A 273 -3.01 6.91 18.80
CA GLN A 273 -1.64 7.30 18.48
C GLN A 273 -0.97 6.33 17.48
N LEU A 274 -1.25 5.03 17.55
CA LEU A 274 -0.80 4.06 16.55
C LEU A 274 -1.40 4.34 15.17
N LYS A 275 -2.68 4.70 15.10
CA LYS A 275 -3.34 5.13 13.86
C LYS A 275 -2.68 6.38 13.27
N LEU A 276 -2.36 7.37 14.10
CA LEU A 276 -1.61 8.56 13.69
C LEU A 276 -0.19 8.23 13.21
N LEU A 277 0.51 7.32 13.88
CA LEU A 277 1.83 6.86 13.45
C LEU A 277 1.77 6.17 12.08
N VAL A 278 0.79 5.31 11.84
CA VAL A 278 0.58 4.70 10.52
C VAL A 278 0.28 5.77 9.46
N CYS A 279 -0.57 6.75 9.78
CA CYS A 279 -0.85 7.88 8.89
C CYS A 279 0.44 8.62 8.52
N ALA A 280 1.25 9.01 9.51
CA ALA A 280 2.55 9.66 9.31
C ALA A 280 3.48 8.82 8.43
N MET A 281 3.58 7.51 8.67
CA MET A 281 4.39 6.60 7.85
C MET A 281 3.91 6.53 6.40
N ARG A 282 2.60 6.55 6.15
CA ARG A 282 2.01 6.49 4.80
C ARG A 282 2.18 7.80 4.04
N LEU A 283 1.99 8.93 4.73
CA LEU A 283 2.26 10.27 4.19
C LEU A 283 3.75 10.43 3.84
N ALA A 284 4.65 10.00 4.73
CA ALA A 284 6.08 10.00 4.47
C ALA A 284 6.45 9.18 3.23
N GLN A 285 5.84 8.00 3.02
CA GLN A 285 6.07 7.21 1.80
C GLN A 285 5.61 7.93 0.54
N GLY A 286 4.42 8.53 0.55
CA GLY A 286 3.92 9.27 -0.61
C GLY A 286 4.77 10.50 -0.90
N LEU A 287 5.12 11.29 0.12
CA LEU A 287 6.00 12.45 -0.02
C LEU A 287 7.38 12.05 -0.55
N TYR A 288 7.98 10.99 0.01
CA TYR A 288 9.27 10.48 -0.46
C TYR A 288 9.21 10.10 -1.95
N LEU A 289 8.15 9.39 -2.37
CA LEU A 289 7.93 9.01 -3.76
C LEU A 289 7.84 10.25 -4.67
N ASN A 290 7.06 11.25 -4.26
CA ASN A 290 6.86 12.47 -5.06
C ASN A 290 8.15 13.29 -5.20
N GLN A 291 9.01 13.29 -4.19
CA GLN A 291 10.30 13.99 -4.22
C GLN A 291 11.33 13.31 -5.15
N HIS A 292 11.21 12.00 -5.37
CA HIS A 292 12.22 11.19 -6.08
C HIS A 292 11.70 10.59 -7.39
N SER A 293 10.47 10.91 -7.81
CA SER A 293 9.85 10.38 -9.02
C SER A 293 9.04 11.48 -9.73
N SER A 294 8.95 11.40 -11.06
CA SER A 294 7.97 12.18 -11.85
C SER A 294 6.53 11.73 -11.61
N ARG A 295 6.36 10.62 -10.90
CA ARG A 295 5.08 10.01 -10.55
C ARG A 295 4.58 10.57 -9.24
N GLY A 296 3.26 10.74 -9.16
CA GLY A 296 2.56 11.20 -7.98
C GLY A 296 1.88 10.05 -7.27
N CYS A 297 1.99 10.00 -5.94
CA CYS A 297 1.29 9.06 -5.08
C CYS A 297 -0.18 9.45 -4.85
N ILE A 298 -1.13 8.61 -5.24
CA ILE A 298 -2.54 8.82 -4.92
C ILE A 298 -2.81 8.39 -3.48
N PHE A 299 -3.50 9.24 -2.71
CA PHE A 299 -3.93 8.91 -1.36
C PHE A 299 -5.41 8.51 -1.32
N LEU A 300 -5.69 7.36 -0.72
CA LEU A 300 -7.03 6.88 -0.43
C LEU A 300 -7.23 6.92 1.09
N ILE A 301 -8.22 7.67 1.55
CA ILE A 301 -8.52 7.87 2.97
C ILE A 301 -9.94 7.38 3.22
N ASP A 302 -10.06 6.20 3.81
CA ASP A 302 -11.34 5.55 4.06
C ASP A 302 -11.73 5.77 5.53
N ASP A 303 -12.84 6.47 5.77
CA ASP A 303 -13.48 6.69 7.08
C ASP A 303 -12.53 7.10 8.23
N PHE A 304 -11.33 7.59 7.91
CA PHE A 304 -10.27 7.89 8.87
C PHE A 304 -10.39 9.32 9.40
N ALA A 305 -10.90 10.24 8.58
CA ALA A 305 -11.06 11.65 8.96
C ALA A 305 -12.05 11.81 10.11
N SER A 306 -13.09 10.97 10.18
CA SER A 306 -14.12 11.03 11.23
C SER A 306 -13.61 10.59 12.62
N GLU A 307 -12.48 9.89 12.69
CA GLU A 307 -11.87 9.45 13.95
C GLU A 307 -10.88 10.45 14.54
N LEU A 308 -10.54 11.52 13.82
CA LEU A 308 -9.56 12.51 14.22
C LEU A 308 -10.22 13.75 14.83
N ASP A 309 -9.57 14.29 15.88
CA ASP A 309 -9.90 15.64 16.37
C ASP A 309 -9.64 16.71 15.30
N ILE A 310 -10.14 17.92 15.55
CA ILE A 310 -10.09 19.01 14.57
C ILE A 310 -8.66 19.45 14.23
N ASP A 311 -7.75 19.44 15.21
CA ASP A 311 -6.37 19.88 15.02
C ASP A 311 -5.58 18.86 14.19
N LYS A 312 -5.77 17.57 14.46
CA LYS A 312 -5.16 16.47 13.67
C LYS A 312 -5.75 16.40 12.26
N ARG A 313 -7.04 16.69 12.07
CA ARG A 313 -7.65 16.82 10.72
C ARG A 313 -7.03 17.95 9.92
N ARG A 314 -6.86 19.13 10.51
CA ARG A 314 -6.20 20.27 9.87
C ARG A 314 -4.75 19.97 9.52
N LEU A 315 -4.02 19.32 10.42
CA LEU A 315 -2.66 18.88 10.17
C LEU A 315 -2.59 17.88 9.00
N LEU A 316 -3.48 16.89 8.98
CA LEU A 316 -3.59 15.95 7.86
C LEU A 316 -3.87 16.67 6.54
N ALA A 317 -4.83 17.60 6.54
CA ALA A 317 -5.14 18.43 5.38
C ALA A 317 -3.92 19.21 4.88
N ALA A 318 -3.19 19.87 5.80
CA ALA A 318 -1.98 20.63 5.47
C ALA A 318 -0.88 19.74 4.88
N ARG A 319 -0.61 18.57 5.46
CA ARG A 319 0.39 17.62 4.96
C ARG A 319 -0.02 17.01 3.61
N LEU A 320 -1.30 16.72 3.39
CA LEU A 320 -1.80 16.26 2.09
C LEU A 320 -1.63 17.32 0.99
N LYS A 321 -1.90 18.60 1.30
CA LYS A 321 -1.68 19.73 0.37
C LYS A 321 -0.20 19.84 -0.01
N GLN A 322 0.72 19.69 0.94
CA GLN A 322 2.17 19.67 0.66
C GLN A 322 2.61 18.50 -0.23
N CYS A 323 1.87 17.38 -0.21
CA CYS A 323 2.22 16.21 -1.01
C CYS A 323 1.83 16.36 -2.50
N ALA A 324 0.97 17.30 -2.89
CA ALA A 324 0.64 17.68 -4.27
C ALA A 324 0.37 16.53 -5.27
N THR A 325 -0.57 15.62 -4.99
CA THR A 325 -0.82 14.46 -5.85
C THR A 325 -2.25 14.28 -6.32
N GLN A 326 -3.09 13.69 -5.49
CA GLN A 326 -4.52 13.48 -5.71
C GLN A 326 -5.02 12.72 -4.49
N VAL A 327 -6.16 13.12 -3.93
CA VAL A 327 -6.69 12.55 -2.70
C VAL A 327 -8.13 12.10 -2.92
N PHE A 328 -8.45 10.90 -2.45
CA PHE A 328 -9.81 10.38 -2.39
C PHE A 328 -10.18 10.14 -0.93
N ILE A 329 -11.29 10.73 -0.49
CA ILE A 329 -11.73 10.64 0.91
C ILE A 329 -13.18 10.17 0.96
N THR A 330 -13.48 9.22 1.84
CA THR A 330 -14.86 8.89 2.19
C THR A 330 -15.30 9.61 3.45
N ALA A 331 -16.55 10.07 3.47
CA ALA A 331 -17.18 10.61 4.65
C ALA A 331 -18.69 10.32 4.65
N ILE A 332 -19.32 10.46 5.82
CA ILE A 332 -20.78 10.38 5.95
C ILE A 332 -21.43 11.67 5.46
N ASP A 333 -20.82 12.82 5.77
CA ASP A 333 -21.23 14.16 5.37
C ASP A 333 -20.01 15.06 5.11
N THR A 334 -20.25 16.24 4.52
CA THR A 334 -19.19 17.19 4.13
C THR A 334 -18.67 18.05 5.29
N SER A 335 -19.39 18.13 6.42
CA SER A 335 -19.02 19.01 7.54
C SER A 335 -17.66 18.66 8.14
N GLN A 336 -17.31 17.38 8.10
CA GLN A 336 -16.05 16.85 8.64
C GLN A 336 -14.83 17.19 7.78
N LEU A 337 -15.06 17.64 6.54
CA LEU A 337 -14.05 17.84 5.50
C LEU A 337 -13.90 19.30 5.08
N ALA A 338 -14.59 20.23 5.75
CA ALA A 338 -14.53 21.66 5.43
C ALA A 338 -13.08 22.19 5.40
N ASP A 339 -12.22 21.77 6.34
CA ASP A 339 -10.81 22.18 6.39
C ASP A 339 -9.96 21.65 5.21
N MET A 340 -10.45 20.63 4.49
CA MET A 340 -9.76 20.00 3.36
C MET A 340 -10.18 20.58 2.00
N MET A 341 -11.34 21.22 1.92
CA MET A 341 -11.91 21.72 0.67
C MET A 341 -11.30 23.07 0.28
N ASP A 342 -10.34 23.08 -0.64
CA ASP A 342 -9.99 24.28 -1.41
C ASP A 342 -10.81 24.33 -2.71
N ALA A 343 -11.30 25.51 -3.07
CA ALA A 343 -12.36 25.69 -4.07
C ALA A 343 -11.99 25.33 -5.53
N ASN A 344 -10.70 25.20 -5.88
CA ASN A 344 -10.28 25.13 -7.29
C ASN A 344 -10.01 23.73 -7.83
N ASP A 345 -9.78 22.72 -6.98
CA ASP A 345 -9.47 21.34 -7.41
C ASP A 345 -10.21 20.30 -6.56
N CYS A 346 -11.49 20.52 -6.28
CA CYS A 346 -12.32 19.60 -5.49
C CYS A 346 -13.52 19.10 -6.30
N LYS A 347 -13.78 17.79 -6.25
CA LYS A 347 -15.02 17.18 -6.73
C LYS A 347 -15.71 16.39 -5.64
N LEU A 348 -17.03 16.56 -5.55
CA LEU A 348 -17.90 15.88 -4.61
C LEU A 348 -18.77 14.86 -5.34
N PHE A 349 -18.84 13.65 -4.81
CA PHE A 349 -19.64 12.55 -5.33
C PHE A 349 -20.57 12.03 -4.24
N HIS A 350 -21.88 12.09 -4.49
CA HIS A 350 -22.85 11.41 -3.66
C HIS A 350 -22.94 9.93 -4.05
N VAL A 351 -22.92 9.05 -3.04
CA VAL A 351 -22.94 7.59 -3.21
C VAL A 351 -24.13 7.01 -2.46
N GLU A 352 -25.05 6.40 -3.20
CA GLU A 352 -26.25 5.78 -2.67
C GLU A 352 -26.50 4.43 -3.33
N GLN A 353 -26.49 3.35 -2.53
CA GLN A 353 -26.77 1.98 -3.00
C GLN A 353 -25.99 1.58 -4.26
N GLY A 354 -24.70 1.94 -4.34
CA GLY A 354 -23.82 1.63 -5.46
C GLY A 354 -23.97 2.54 -6.68
N LYS A 355 -24.89 3.52 -6.64
CA LYS A 355 -24.98 4.60 -7.64
C LYS A 355 -24.13 5.78 -7.18
N ILE A 356 -23.40 6.37 -8.13
CA ILE A 356 -22.46 7.46 -7.87
C ILE A 356 -22.80 8.61 -8.80
N SER A 357 -23.04 9.79 -8.24
CA SER A 357 -23.35 11.02 -8.98
C SER A 357 -22.45 12.16 -8.51
N GLU A 358 -21.88 12.90 -9.45
CA GLU A 358 -21.17 14.15 -9.14
C GLU A 358 -22.19 15.19 -8.66
N THR A 359 -21.90 15.84 -7.53
CA THR A 359 -22.77 16.85 -6.93
C THR A 359 -22.11 18.22 -7.08
N LEU A 360 -22.89 19.21 -7.54
CA LEU A 360 -22.41 20.58 -7.74
C LEU A 360 -22.51 21.45 -6.48
N GLU A 361 -22.87 20.88 -5.32
CA GLU A 361 -22.87 21.62 -4.05
C GLU A 361 -21.44 22.04 -3.74
N LYS A 362 -21.09 23.26 -4.20
CA LYS A 362 -20.02 24.06 -3.63
C LYS A 362 -20.28 24.09 -2.12
N ALA A 363 -19.21 24.06 -1.34
CA ALA A 363 -19.23 24.27 0.10
C ALA A 363 -19.71 25.69 0.46
N GLU A 364 -20.93 26.05 0.06
CA GLU A 364 -21.63 27.21 0.59
C GLU A 364 -22.12 26.81 1.97
N SER A 365 -21.41 27.37 2.94
CA SER A 365 -21.78 27.45 4.34
C SER A 365 -23.30 27.55 4.52
N LYS A 366 -23.92 26.49 5.04
CA LYS A 366 -25.01 26.72 5.98
C LYS A 366 -24.35 27.19 7.27
N LEU A 367 -24.25 28.52 7.37
CA LEU A 367 -23.95 29.29 8.58
C LEU A 367 -24.81 28.82 9.75
#